data_AF-A0A433A003-F1
#
_entry.id   AF-A0A433A003-F1
#
_cell.length_a   1.000
_cell.length_b   1.000
_cell.length_c   1.000
_cell.angle_alpha   90.00
_cell.angle_beta   90.00
_cell.angle_gamma   90.00
#
_symmetry.space_group_name_H-M   'P 1'
#
loop_
_entity.id
_entity.type
_entity.pdbx_description
1 polymer ?
#
loop_
_entity_poly.entity_id
_entity_poly.type
_entity_poly.pdbx_seq_one_letter_code
_entity_poly.pdbx_strand_id
1 'polypeptide(L)'
;IIAASQENLTTLGVDYGAYAGYIAAAVIATAVYSLYDKFTVPRQLRHLPNIPFSKAGAAIWRGEAIDITQKQLYLPAYGDHGLLVKMVGGKWVVSIANPEYAKKILMRLETFPKVEVFATDAEQSGLTAHLLGKSNIVFQNGDHWKRHRKIANPAFHRSMPVQLFGTLTQALFEKFEADGNRVDVHDYMQRFTLDAIGKAGFGFDFHSIDDAEGKWAQIYNDVMEGTSVPLFAFFPVLEQRFLWAFPHRRNLHRKMDQLDKLFKEVIEKKKQAIEQEEYEGTSEADHEKDLLTLMIEANLTEQEGKGL
;
A
#
# COMPACT_ATOMS: atom_id res chain seq x y z
N ILE A 1 55.25 24.51 3.37
CA ILE A 1 54.77 23.42 2.49
C ILE A 1 53.32 23.64 2.02
N ILE A 2 52.43 24.27 2.81
CA ILE A 2 51.04 24.53 2.40
C ILE A 2 50.87 25.80 1.52
N ALA A 3 51.72 26.83 1.67
CA ALA A 3 51.63 28.04 0.84
C ALA A 3 52.12 27.85 -0.61
N ALA A 4 53.13 27.00 -0.83
CA ALA A 4 53.70 26.73 -2.16
C ALA A 4 52.80 25.82 -3.04
N SER A 5 51.72 25.26 -2.47
CA SER A 5 50.75 24.46 -3.22
C SER A 5 49.67 25.32 -3.90
N GLN A 6 49.40 26.53 -3.43
CA GLN A 6 48.38 27.42 -4.03
C GLN A 6 48.93 28.25 -5.19
N GLU A 7 50.20 28.67 -5.13
CA GLU A 7 50.84 29.42 -6.22
C GLU A 7 51.15 28.58 -7.46
N ASN A 8 51.32 27.25 -7.32
CA ASN A 8 51.53 26.35 -8.46
C ASN A 8 50.23 25.81 -9.09
N LEU A 9 49.06 26.12 -8.52
CA LEU A 9 47.76 25.73 -9.09
C LEU A 9 47.07 26.88 -9.85
N THR A 10 47.53 28.12 -9.67
CA THR A 10 47.05 29.28 -10.43
C THR A 10 47.72 29.42 -11.81
N THR A 11 48.86 28.76 -12.04
CA THR A 11 49.60 28.75 -13.31
C THR A 11 49.03 27.78 -14.36
N LEU A 12 47.97 27.03 -14.04
CA LEU A 12 47.35 26.07 -14.95
C LEU A 12 46.07 26.57 -15.65
N GLY A 13 45.67 27.84 -15.46
CA GLY A 13 44.56 28.43 -16.23
C GLY A 13 43.23 27.65 -16.11
N VAL A 14 43.05 26.91 -15.02
CA VAL A 14 41.85 26.12 -14.77
C VAL A 14 40.78 27.06 -14.25
N ASP A 15 39.88 27.51 -15.13
CA ASP A 15 38.73 28.31 -14.76
C ASP A 15 37.73 27.45 -13.97
N TYR A 16 37.95 27.35 -12.66
CA TYR A 16 37.09 26.61 -11.74
C TYR A 16 35.61 26.99 -11.84
N GLY A 17 35.29 28.22 -12.27
CA GLY A 17 33.92 28.66 -12.54
C GLY A 17 33.33 27.99 -13.77
N ALA A 18 34.10 27.90 -14.86
CA ALA A 18 33.71 27.16 -16.06
C ALA A 18 33.54 25.66 -15.77
N TYR A 19 34.47 25.04 -15.03
CA TYR A 19 34.36 23.62 -14.63
C TYR A 19 33.13 23.34 -13.76
N ALA A 20 32.85 24.19 -12.77
CA ALA A 20 31.64 24.09 -11.97
C ALA A 20 30.37 24.23 -12.83
N GLY A 21 30.39 25.14 -13.83
CA GLY A 21 29.32 25.29 -14.81
C GLY A 21 29.08 24.04 -15.66
N TYR A 22 30.14 23.42 -16.19
CA TYR A 22 30.03 22.17 -16.96
C TYR A 22 29.51 21.01 -16.12
N ILE A 23 29.98 20.87 -14.88
CA ILE A 23 29.50 19.83 -13.96
C ILE A 23 28.01 20.05 -13.65
N ALA A 24 27.61 21.28 -13.32
CA ALA A 24 26.21 21.61 -13.07
C ALA A 24 25.33 21.32 -14.29
N ALA A 25 25.76 21.73 -15.50
CA ALA A 25 25.06 21.44 -16.74
C ALA A 25 24.94 19.94 -17.02
N ALA A 26 26.00 19.16 -16.79
CA ALA A 26 25.99 17.71 -16.95
C ALA A 26 25.04 17.02 -15.96
N VAL A 27 25.02 17.47 -14.70
CA VAL A 27 24.09 16.97 -13.67
C VAL A 27 22.64 17.28 -14.05
N ILE A 28 22.37 18.52 -14.49
CA ILE A 28 21.02 18.93 -14.94
C ILE A 28 20.60 18.11 -16.17
N ALA A 29 21.47 17.98 -17.17
CA ALA A 29 21.17 17.21 -18.38
C ALA A 29 20.89 15.73 -18.05
N THR A 30 21.68 15.14 -17.15
CA THR A 30 21.48 13.76 -16.69
C THR A 30 20.16 13.60 -15.94
N ALA A 31 19.82 14.56 -15.08
CA ALA A 31 18.56 14.56 -14.33
C ALA A 31 17.35 14.71 -15.28
N VAL A 32 17.42 15.63 -16.24
CA VAL A 32 16.39 15.84 -17.27
C VAL A 32 16.23 14.59 -18.14
N TYR A 33 17.34 13.99 -18.59
CA TYR A 33 17.30 12.74 -19.36
C TYR A 33 16.68 11.60 -18.54
N SER A 34 17.07 11.44 -17.27
CA SER A 34 16.51 10.41 -16.39
C SER A 34 15.01 10.59 -16.17
N LEU A 35 14.54 11.83 -16.02
CA LEU A 35 13.10 12.13 -15.92
C LEU A 35 12.38 11.84 -17.24
N TYR A 36 12.97 12.25 -18.36
CA TYR A 36 12.43 11.97 -19.68
C TYR A 36 12.32 10.47 -19.96
N ASP A 37 13.37 9.70 -19.70
CA ASP A 37 13.39 8.25 -19.87
C ASP A 37 12.34 7.57 -18.98
N LYS A 38 12.24 7.99 -17.70
CA LYS A 38 11.22 7.48 -16.77
C LYS A 38 9.79 7.70 -17.28
N PHE A 39 9.48 8.89 -17.79
CA PHE A 39 8.12 9.27 -18.19
C PHE A 39 7.80 9.04 -19.67
N THR A 40 8.72 8.47 -20.44
CA THR A 40 8.47 8.08 -21.84
C THR A 40 8.22 6.60 -21.97
N VAL A 41 7.35 6.22 -22.91
CA VAL A 41 7.00 4.82 -23.13
C VAL A 41 8.25 4.04 -23.53
N PRO A 42 8.57 2.92 -22.84
CA PRO A 42 9.73 2.10 -23.13
C PRO A 42 9.72 1.64 -24.58
N ARG A 43 10.88 1.72 -25.26
CA ARG A 43 10.98 1.45 -26.71
C ARG A 43 10.41 0.09 -27.10
N GLN A 44 10.60 -0.91 -26.26
CA GLN A 44 10.15 -2.29 -26.46
C GLN A 44 8.62 -2.41 -26.46
N LEU A 45 7.90 -1.49 -25.82
CA LEU A 45 6.44 -1.55 -25.67
C LEU A 45 5.69 -0.57 -26.58
N ARG A 46 6.39 0.28 -27.34
CA ARG A 46 5.78 1.30 -28.22
C ARG A 46 4.93 0.73 -29.34
N HIS A 47 5.10 -0.55 -29.67
CA HIS A 47 4.28 -1.24 -30.67
C HIS A 47 2.86 -1.55 -30.18
N LEU A 48 2.60 -1.44 -28.86
CA LEU A 48 1.28 -1.60 -28.27
C LEU A 48 0.56 -0.25 -28.14
N PRO A 49 -0.79 -0.25 -28.15
CA PRO A 49 -1.57 0.93 -27.76
C PRO A 49 -1.09 1.45 -26.41
N ASN A 50 -0.90 2.76 -26.29
CA ASN A 50 -0.31 3.37 -25.11
C ASN A 50 -0.93 4.73 -24.81
N ILE A 51 -0.99 5.07 -23.53
CA ILE A 51 -1.29 6.43 -23.07
C ILE A 51 0.02 7.09 -22.61
N PRO A 52 0.43 8.22 -23.21
CA PRO A 52 1.61 8.94 -22.77
C PRO A 52 1.40 9.49 -21.35
N PHE A 53 2.49 9.56 -20.57
CA PHE A 53 2.44 10.04 -19.20
C PHE A 53 1.87 11.47 -19.11
N SER A 54 2.07 12.33 -20.11
CA SER A 54 1.52 13.69 -20.09
C SER A 54 -0.01 13.72 -19.93
N LYS A 55 -0.74 12.79 -20.55
CA LYS A 55 -2.21 12.71 -20.40
C LYS A 55 -2.62 12.15 -19.04
N ALA A 56 -1.99 11.04 -18.63
CA ALA A 56 -2.28 10.40 -17.35
C ALA A 56 -1.89 11.29 -16.16
N GLY A 57 -0.70 11.88 -16.20
CA GLY A 57 -0.19 12.82 -15.20
C GLY A 57 -1.03 14.09 -15.09
N ALA A 58 -1.58 14.60 -16.20
CA ALA A 58 -2.48 15.74 -16.15
C ALA A 58 -3.82 15.40 -15.48
N ALA A 59 -4.38 14.20 -15.71
CA ALA A 59 -5.59 13.74 -15.01
C ALA A 59 -5.33 13.57 -13.49
N ILE A 60 -4.18 12.98 -13.14
CA ILE A 60 -3.72 12.84 -11.75
C ILE A 60 -3.56 14.21 -11.07
N TRP A 61 -2.92 15.17 -11.74
CA TRP A 61 -2.70 16.51 -11.19
C TRP A 61 -4.01 17.29 -10.99
N ARG A 62 -5.00 17.07 -11.85
CA ARG A 62 -6.34 17.65 -11.70
C ARG A 62 -7.18 16.98 -10.61
N GLY A 63 -6.70 15.88 -10.02
CA GLY A 63 -7.48 15.11 -9.03
C GLY A 63 -8.74 14.50 -9.65
N GLU A 64 -8.70 14.13 -10.93
CA GLU A 64 -9.84 13.46 -11.56
C GLU A 64 -10.14 12.13 -10.89
N ALA A 65 -11.42 11.83 -10.68
CA ALA A 65 -11.85 10.57 -10.11
C ALA A 65 -11.37 9.39 -10.98
N ILE A 66 -11.03 8.27 -10.32
CA ILE A 66 -10.41 7.11 -10.97
C ILE A 66 -11.35 6.50 -12.00
N ASP A 67 -12.65 6.41 -11.70
CA ASP A 67 -13.69 5.90 -12.58
C ASP A 67 -13.88 6.77 -13.83
N ILE A 68 -13.87 8.10 -13.66
CA ILE A 68 -13.92 9.07 -14.76
C ILE A 68 -12.69 8.91 -15.66
N THR A 69 -11.49 8.89 -15.06
CA THR A 69 -10.23 8.69 -15.80
C THR A 69 -10.24 7.35 -16.53
N GLN A 70 -10.71 6.28 -15.87
CA GLN A 70 -10.83 4.96 -16.49
C GLN A 70 -11.77 4.99 -17.69
N LYS A 71 -12.95 5.61 -17.56
CA LYS A 71 -13.96 5.65 -18.62
C LYS A 71 -13.57 6.54 -19.80
N GLN A 72 -12.99 7.71 -19.53
CA GLN A 72 -12.72 8.72 -20.56
C GLN A 72 -11.33 8.58 -21.19
N LEU A 73 -10.33 8.15 -20.43
CA LEU A 73 -8.94 8.08 -20.91
C LEU A 73 -8.50 6.66 -21.25
N TYR A 74 -8.72 5.69 -20.35
CA TYR A 74 -8.13 4.35 -20.50
C TYR A 74 -8.99 3.39 -21.34
N LEU A 75 -10.29 3.27 -21.06
CA LEU A 75 -11.17 2.34 -21.78
C LEU A 75 -11.15 2.55 -23.31
N PRO A 76 -11.22 3.78 -23.84
CA PRO A 76 -11.18 4.01 -25.28
C PRO A 76 -9.81 3.73 -25.92
N ALA A 77 -8.75 3.61 -25.12
CA ALA A 77 -7.38 3.46 -25.61
C ALA A 77 -6.93 2.00 -25.74
N TYR A 78 -7.70 1.04 -25.22
CA TYR A 78 -7.43 -0.37 -25.46
C TYR A 78 -7.57 -0.67 -26.96
N GLY A 79 -6.53 -1.26 -27.57
CA GLY A 79 -6.62 -1.73 -28.94
C GLY A 79 -7.39 -3.05 -29.07
N ASP A 80 -7.47 -3.58 -30.28
CA ASP A 80 -8.28 -4.76 -30.64
C ASP A 80 -7.99 -6.01 -29.78
N HIS A 81 -6.76 -6.14 -29.31
CA HIS A 81 -6.33 -7.27 -28.46
C HIS A 81 -6.55 -7.04 -26.96
N GLY A 82 -7.17 -5.94 -26.55
CA GLY A 82 -7.40 -5.61 -25.14
C GLY A 82 -6.10 -5.38 -24.37
N LEU A 83 -5.07 -4.84 -25.03
CA LEU A 83 -3.79 -4.48 -24.40
C LEU A 83 -3.61 -2.98 -24.39
N LEU A 84 -3.10 -2.44 -23.29
CA LEU A 84 -2.81 -1.02 -23.13
C LEU A 84 -1.58 -0.79 -22.26
N VAL A 85 -0.59 -0.08 -22.79
CA VAL A 85 0.57 0.36 -22.01
C VAL A 85 0.22 1.67 -21.30
N LYS A 86 0.32 1.67 -19.97
CA LYS A 86 0.07 2.84 -19.14
C LYS A 86 1.05 2.88 -17.96
N MET A 87 1.19 4.05 -17.33
CA MET A 87 1.99 4.18 -16.12
C MET A 87 1.10 4.03 -14.88
N VAL A 88 1.53 3.20 -13.94
CA VAL A 88 0.88 2.98 -12.64
C VAL A 88 1.95 3.02 -11.56
N GLY A 89 1.79 3.86 -10.54
CA GLY A 89 2.75 3.96 -9.42
C GLY A 89 4.19 4.25 -9.88
N GLY A 90 4.37 5.09 -10.91
CA GLY A 90 5.68 5.43 -11.46
C GLY A 90 6.36 4.33 -12.30
N LYS A 91 5.69 3.22 -12.56
CA LYS A 91 6.19 2.10 -13.39
C LYS A 91 5.32 1.94 -14.65
N TRP A 92 5.94 1.60 -15.77
CA TRP A 92 5.22 1.26 -17.00
C TRP A 92 4.69 -0.17 -16.91
N VAL A 93 3.40 -0.34 -17.17
CA VAL A 93 2.71 -1.64 -17.11
C VAL A 93 1.92 -1.90 -18.39
N VAL A 94 1.86 -3.17 -18.79
CA VAL A 94 0.93 -3.63 -19.83
C VAL A 94 -0.36 -4.06 -19.14
N SER A 95 -1.40 -3.25 -19.28
CA SER A 95 -2.74 -3.54 -18.79
C SER A 95 -3.48 -4.46 -19.76
N ILE A 96 -4.12 -5.48 -19.22
CA ILE A 96 -4.81 -6.53 -19.97
C ILE A 96 -6.30 -6.48 -19.67
N ALA A 97 -7.11 -6.32 -20.71
CA ALA A 97 -8.56 -6.35 -20.69
C ALA A 97 -9.15 -7.52 -21.49
N ASN A 98 -8.31 -8.30 -22.19
CA ASN A 98 -8.74 -9.52 -22.88
C ASN A 98 -8.82 -10.70 -21.88
N PRO A 99 -9.98 -11.38 -21.77
CA PRO A 99 -10.19 -12.45 -20.79
C PRO A 99 -9.33 -13.70 -21.04
N GLU A 100 -8.99 -14.02 -22.28
CA GLU A 100 -8.12 -15.17 -22.60
C GLU A 100 -6.69 -14.91 -22.14
N TYR A 101 -6.19 -13.68 -22.32
CA TYR A 101 -4.88 -13.28 -21.84
C TYR A 101 -4.84 -13.20 -20.31
N ALA A 102 -5.89 -12.64 -19.70
CA ALA A 102 -6.04 -12.61 -18.26
C ALA A 102 -5.99 -14.02 -17.66
N LYS A 103 -6.73 -14.98 -18.24
CA LYS A 103 -6.68 -16.40 -17.83
C LYS A 103 -5.27 -16.97 -17.93
N LYS A 104 -4.57 -16.77 -19.05
CA LYS A 104 -3.20 -17.29 -19.24
C LYS A 104 -2.22 -16.75 -18.18
N ILE A 105 -2.33 -15.47 -17.85
CA ILE A 105 -1.44 -14.80 -16.89
C ILE A 105 -1.76 -15.22 -15.45
N LEU A 106 -3.05 -15.17 -15.06
CA LEU A 106 -3.48 -15.50 -13.70
C LEU A 106 -3.30 -16.98 -13.35
N MET A 107 -3.26 -17.88 -14.34
CA MET A 107 -3.05 -19.32 -14.14
C MET A 107 -1.58 -19.77 -14.22
N ARG A 108 -0.64 -18.87 -14.55
CA ARG A 108 0.79 -19.19 -14.72
C ARG A 108 1.66 -18.33 -13.81
N LEU A 109 1.45 -18.43 -12.50
CA LEU A 109 2.09 -17.58 -11.49
C LEU A 109 3.62 -17.73 -11.42
N GLU A 110 4.18 -18.86 -11.87
CA GLU A 110 5.64 -19.03 -11.97
C GLU A 110 6.26 -18.21 -13.10
N THR A 111 5.53 -18.04 -14.20
CA THR A 111 5.95 -17.22 -15.35
C THR A 111 5.62 -15.75 -15.14
N PHE A 112 4.47 -15.48 -14.51
CA PHE A 112 3.97 -14.14 -14.24
C PHE A 112 3.80 -13.97 -12.72
N PRO A 113 4.90 -13.83 -11.97
CA PRO A 113 4.83 -13.56 -10.55
C PRO A 113 4.19 -12.18 -10.31
N LYS A 114 3.67 -11.97 -9.11
CA LYS A 114 3.22 -10.64 -8.69
C LYS A 114 4.40 -9.68 -8.74
N VAL A 115 4.12 -8.44 -9.14
CA VAL A 115 5.12 -7.38 -9.17
C VAL A 115 5.70 -7.17 -7.77
N GLU A 116 7.01 -7.05 -7.70
CA GLU A 116 7.69 -6.68 -6.47
C GLU A 116 7.39 -5.21 -6.15
N VAL A 117 6.64 -5.03 -5.07
CA VAL A 117 6.26 -3.72 -4.54
C VAL A 117 7.30 -3.30 -3.50
N PHE A 118 7.66 -2.02 -3.47
CA PHE A 118 8.71 -1.48 -2.58
C PHE A 118 10.08 -2.14 -2.78
N ALA A 119 10.50 -2.28 -4.04
CA ALA A 119 11.73 -2.96 -4.44
C ALA A 119 12.99 -2.13 -4.16
N THR A 120 12.85 -0.82 -3.89
CA THR A 120 13.98 0.07 -3.58
C THR A 120 13.87 0.61 -2.17
N ASP A 121 15.00 0.95 -1.55
CA ASP A 121 15.03 1.59 -0.22
C ASP A 121 14.19 2.87 -0.17
N ALA A 122 14.15 3.62 -1.27
CA ALA A 122 13.33 4.81 -1.39
C ALA A 122 11.85 4.48 -1.32
N GLU A 123 11.39 3.45 -2.05
CA GLU A 123 10.00 2.99 -2.00
C GLU A 123 9.65 2.41 -0.62
N GLN A 124 10.56 1.68 0.02
CA GLN A 124 10.36 1.12 1.37
C GLN A 124 10.29 2.17 2.48
N SER A 125 10.85 3.35 2.25
CA SER A 125 10.78 4.48 3.18
C SER A 125 9.44 5.24 3.08
N GLY A 126 8.61 4.90 2.09
CA GLY A 126 7.35 5.57 1.83
C GLY A 126 6.26 5.25 2.86
N LEU A 127 5.33 6.18 3.06
CA LEU A 127 4.17 5.99 3.95
C LEU A 127 3.40 4.69 3.63
N THR A 128 3.18 4.39 2.34
CA THR A 128 2.46 3.19 1.90
C THR A 128 3.21 1.89 2.23
N ALA A 129 4.55 1.91 2.19
CA ALA A 129 5.38 0.77 2.60
C ALA A 129 5.37 0.57 4.11
N HIS A 130 5.31 1.66 4.88
CA HIS A 130 5.15 1.59 6.33
C HIS A 130 3.78 0.99 6.70
N LEU A 131 2.70 1.42 6.04
CA LEU A 131 1.35 0.89 6.27
C LEU A 131 1.22 -0.60 5.92
N LEU A 132 1.67 -1.01 4.73
CA LEU A 132 1.48 -2.39 4.23
C LEU A 132 2.55 -3.36 4.73
N GLY A 133 3.59 -2.84 5.37
CA GLY A 133 4.80 -3.58 5.72
C GLY A 133 5.67 -3.90 4.51
N LYS A 134 6.94 -4.21 4.78
CA LYS A 134 7.92 -4.63 3.75
C LYS A 134 7.59 -5.99 3.13
N SER A 135 6.83 -6.81 3.83
CA SER A 135 6.43 -8.15 3.41
C SER A 135 5.02 -8.45 3.90
N ASN A 136 4.15 -8.92 3.00
CA ASN A 136 2.80 -9.35 3.34
C ASN A 136 2.28 -10.40 2.34
N ILE A 137 1.21 -11.09 2.71
CA ILE A 137 0.58 -12.14 1.90
C ILE A 137 0.08 -11.65 0.53
N VAL A 138 -0.23 -10.35 0.38
CA VAL A 138 -0.75 -9.79 -0.86
C VAL A 138 0.35 -9.74 -1.92
N PHE A 139 1.55 -9.28 -1.58
CA PHE A 139 2.64 -9.10 -2.54
C PHE A 139 3.64 -10.25 -2.63
N GLN A 140 3.72 -11.11 -1.61
CA GLN A 140 4.62 -12.27 -1.63
C GLN A 140 4.27 -13.26 -2.75
N ASN A 141 5.31 -13.94 -3.24
CA ASN A 141 5.26 -15.02 -4.24
C ASN A 141 5.87 -16.32 -3.65
N GLY A 142 5.74 -17.42 -4.39
CA GLY A 142 6.43 -18.68 -4.08
C GLY A 142 6.11 -19.23 -2.69
N ASP A 143 7.13 -19.79 -2.04
CA ASP A 143 6.95 -20.53 -0.77
C ASP A 143 6.63 -19.61 0.41
N HIS A 144 7.12 -18.37 0.42
CA HIS A 144 6.73 -17.37 1.42
C HIS A 144 5.22 -17.12 1.39
N TRP A 145 4.65 -16.93 0.19
CA TRP A 145 3.20 -16.79 0.03
C TRP A 145 2.44 -18.05 0.44
N LYS A 146 2.89 -19.23 -0.01
CA LYS A 146 2.25 -20.51 0.35
C LYS A 146 2.20 -20.70 1.86
N ARG A 147 3.29 -20.38 2.57
CA ARG A 147 3.37 -20.46 4.04
C ARG A 147 2.36 -19.53 4.69
N HIS A 148 2.33 -18.25 4.34
CA HIS A 148 1.33 -17.31 4.88
C HIS A 148 -0.10 -17.76 4.59
N ARG A 149 -0.37 -18.26 3.37
CA ARG A 149 -1.69 -18.74 2.97
C ARG A 149 -2.11 -20.01 3.72
N LYS A 150 -1.19 -20.95 3.97
CA LYS A 150 -1.43 -22.17 4.75
C LYS A 150 -1.95 -21.83 6.15
N ILE A 151 -1.39 -20.79 6.77
CA ILE A 151 -1.77 -20.31 8.10
C ILE A 151 -3.10 -19.55 8.06
N ALA A 152 -3.29 -18.64 7.08
CA ALA A 152 -4.42 -17.73 7.05
C ALA A 152 -5.72 -18.35 6.51
N ASN A 153 -5.65 -19.24 5.50
CA ASN A 153 -6.82 -19.78 4.82
C ASN A 153 -7.87 -20.46 5.73
N PRO A 154 -7.49 -21.24 6.76
CA PRO A 154 -8.47 -21.90 7.62
C PRO A 154 -9.50 -20.94 8.24
N ALA A 155 -9.10 -19.71 8.59
CA ALA A 155 -10.02 -18.69 9.13
C ALA A 155 -11.14 -18.28 8.16
N PHE A 156 -11.03 -18.61 6.87
CA PHE A 156 -12.03 -18.29 5.84
C PHE A 156 -12.85 -19.51 5.38
N HIS A 157 -12.54 -20.70 5.87
CA HIS A 157 -13.34 -21.91 5.60
C HIS A 157 -14.46 -22.12 6.64
N ARG A 158 -14.48 -21.27 7.66
CA ARG A 158 -15.45 -21.29 8.74
C ARG A 158 -16.87 -21.02 8.26
N SER A 159 -17.84 -21.44 9.07
CA SER A 159 -19.24 -21.09 8.84
C SER A 159 -19.42 -19.56 8.81
N MET A 160 -20.28 -19.07 7.92
CA MET A 160 -20.54 -17.62 7.84
C MET A 160 -21.14 -17.15 9.17
N PRO A 161 -20.61 -16.09 9.82
CA PRO A 161 -21.10 -15.65 11.12
C PRO A 161 -22.40 -14.86 10.98
N VAL A 162 -23.51 -15.56 10.69
CA VAL A 162 -24.83 -14.97 10.39
C VAL A 162 -25.32 -14.08 11.53
N GLN A 163 -25.13 -14.51 12.79
CA GLN A 163 -25.54 -13.72 13.95
C GLN A 163 -24.79 -12.39 14.03
N LEU A 164 -23.46 -12.39 13.80
CA LEU A 164 -22.65 -11.18 13.79
C LEU A 164 -23.16 -10.18 12.74
N PHE A 165 -23.37 -10.64 11.50
CA PHE A 165 -23.88 -9.78 10.44
C PHE A 165 -25.30 -9.27 10.75
N GLY A 166 -26.15 -10.09 11.37
CA GLY A 166 -27.48 -9.70 11.83
C GLY A 166 -27.41 -8.56 12.85
N THR A 167 -26.60 -8.72 13.91
CA THR A 167 -26.42 -7.70 14.96
C THR A 167 -25.83 -6.40 14.40
N LEU A 168 -24.80 -6.48 13.56
CA LEU A 168 -24.22 -5.28 12.93
C LEU A 168 -25.22 -4.58 12.01
N THR A 169 -26.09 -5.34 11.33
CA THR A 169 -27.12 -4.76 10.45
C THR A 169 -28.16 -4.01 11.27
N GLN A 170 -28.58 -4.57 12.41
CA GLN A 170 -29.50 -3.91 13.33
C GLN A 170 -28.89 -2.61 13.88
N ALA A 171 -27.66 -2.67 14.40
CA ALA A 171 -26.94 -1.49 14.89
C ALA A 171 -26.81 -0.40 13.80
N LEU A 172 -26.55 -0.80 12.56
CA LEU A 172 -26.47 0.12 11.43
C LEU A 172 -27.80 0.86 11.18
N PHE A 173 -28.93 0.15 11.19
CA PHE A 173 -30.24 0.77 10.99
C PHE A 173 -30.67 1.65 12.17
N GLU A 174 -30.39 1.22 13.41
CA GLU A 174 -30.59 2.07 14.59
C GLU A 174 -29.79 3.37 14.47
N LYS A 175 -28.57 3.29 13.97
CA LYS A 175 -27.71 4.45 13.74
C LYS A 175 -28.22 5.34 12.60
N PHE A 176 -28.78 4.77 11.53
CA PHE A 176 -29.43 5.54 10.46
C PHE A 176 -30.60 6.37 10.99
N GLU A 177 -31.42 5.76 11.84
CA GLU A 177 -32.56 6.44 12.46
C GLU A 177 -32.10 7.58 13.37
N ALA A 178 -31.07 7.34 14.19
CA ALA A 178 -30.47 8.34 15.07
C ALA A 178 -29.88 9.54 14.28
N ASP A 179 -29.32 9.30 13.11
CA ASP A 179 -28.71 10.33 12.25
C ASP A 179 -29.71 10.96 11.25
N GLY A 180 -31.01 10.67 11.39
CA GLY A 180 -32.08 11.34 10.65
C GLY A 180 -32.40 10.75 9.27
N ASN A 181 -32.03 9.50 9.01
CA ASN A 181 -32.35 8.69 7.82
C ASN A 181 -31.86 9.22 6.45
N ARG A 182 -31.25 10.41 6.40
CA ARG A 182 -30.56 10.94 5.22
C ARG A 182 -29.06 10.87 5.45
N VAL A 183 -28.54 9.66 5.32
CA VAL A 183 -27.14 9.33 5.63
C VAL A 183 -26.32 9.11 4.36
N ASP A 184 -24.99 9.24 4.48
CA ASP A 184 -24.06 8.77 3.45
C ASP A 184 -23.86 7.26 3.59
N VAL A 185 -24.55 6.48 2.75
CA VAL A 185 -24.47 5.02 2.77
C VAL A 185 -23.05 4.52 2.51
N HIS A 186 -22.23 5.24 1.73
CA HIS A 186 -20.87 4.80 1.44
C HIS A 186 -20.01 4.77 2.71
N ASP A 187 -19.99 5.88 3.46
CA ASP A 187 -19.27 5.99 4.74
C ASP A 187 -19.78 4.96 5.75
N TYR A 188 -21.09 4.78 5.85
CA TYR A 188 -21.69 3.78 6.74
C TYR A 188 -21.36 2.33 6.38
N MET A 189 -21.25 2.00 5.08
CA MET A 189 -20.78 0.67 4.65
C MET A 189 -19.30 0.46 4.99
N GLN A 190 -18.46 1.49 4.91
CA GLN A 190 -17.06 1.39 5.35
C GLN A 190 -16.98 1.06 6.84
N ARG A 191 -17.74 1.76 7.68
CA ARG A 191 -17.82 1.50 9.12
C ARG A 191 -18.33 0.10 9.44
N PHE A 192 -19.43 -0.31 8.80
CA PHE A 192 -19.99 -1.64 8.96
C PHE A 192 -18.99 -2.75 8.62
N THR A 193 -18.31 -2.61 7.48
CA THR A 193 -17.32 -3.63 7.05
C THR A 193 -16.08 -3.65 7.95
N LEU A 194 -15.68 -2.51 8.51
CA LEU A 194 -14.57 -2.43 9.48
C LEU A 194 -14.91 -3.16 10.78
N ASP A 195 -16.11 -2.95 11.32
CA ASP A 195 -16.56 -3.67 12.53
C ASP A 195 -16.75 -5.17 12.26
N ALA A 196 -17.26 -5.53 11.07
CA ALA A 196 -17.40 -6.93 10.67
C ALA A 196 -16.05 -7.64 10.60
N ILE A 197 -15.04 -7.08 9.93
CA ILE A 197 -13.72 -7.71 9.85
C ILE A 197 -12.96 -7.65 11.18
N GLY A 198 -13.16 -6.59 11.97
CA GLY A 198 -12.64 -6.49 13.33
C GLY A 198 -13.11 -7.66 14.18
N LYS A 199 -14.43 -7.80 14.33
CA LYS A 199 -15.04 -8.83 15.19
C LYS A 199 -14.77 -10.22 14.66
N ALA A 200 -15.01 -10.46 13.37
CA ALA A 200 -14.88 -11.78 12.80
C ALA A 200 -13.41 -12.20 12.63
N GLY A 201 -12.57 -11.31 12.10
CA GLY A 201 -11.19 -11.64 11.71
C GLY A 201 -10.16 -11.49 12.83
N PHE A 202 -10.35 -10.52 13.72
CA PHE A 202 -9.35 -10.15 14.73
C PHE A 202 -9.86 -10.29 16.17
N GLY A 203 -11.14 -10.61 16.38
CA GLY A 203 -11.76 -10.60 17.70
C GLY A 203 -11.75 -9.22 18.35
N PHE A 204 -11.80 -8.15 17.55
CA PHE A 204 -11.68 -6.76 18.00
C PHE A 204 -12.84 -5.90 17.51
N ASP A 205 -13.49 -5.17 18.42
CA ASP A 205 -14.53 -4.20 18.05
C ASP A 205 -13.93 -2.81 17.83
N PHE A 206 -14.01 -2.30 16.61
CA PHE A 206 -13.57 -0.93 16.31
C PHE A 206 -14.60 0.12 16.73
N HIS A 207 -15.85 -0.27 17.00
CA HIS A 207 -16.97 0.62 17.27
C HIS A 207 -17.17 1.69 16.19
N SER A 208 -16.90 1.34 14.94
CA SER A 208 -16.86 2.28 13.82
C SER A 208 -18.25 2.76 13.43
N ILE A 209 -19.29 1.93 13.58
CA ILE A 209 -20.68 2.33 13.32
C ILE A 209 -21.11 3.45 14.29
N ASP A 210 -20.77 3.29 15.58
CA ASP A 210 -21.20 4.20 16.65
C ASP A 210 -20.35 5.47 16.73
N ASP A 211 -19.02 5.32 16.62
CA ASP A 211 -18.04 6.38 16.81
C ASP A 211 -17.24 6.67 15.53
N ALA A 212 -17.87 7.45 14.65
CA ALA A 212 -17.30 7.98 13.42
C ALA A 212 -15.97 8.73 13.62
N GLU A 213 -15.86 9.41 14.75
CA GLU A 213 -14.77 10.32 15.11
C GLU A 213 -13.81 9.66 16.12
N GLY A 214 -13.94 8.35 16.29
CA GLY A 214 -13.09 7.58 17.16
C GLY A 214 -11.63 7.69 16.74
N LYS A 215 -10.74 7.54 17.72
CA LYS A 215 -9.28 7.59 17.53
C LYS A 215 -8.81 6.72 16.37
N TRP A 216 -9.42 5.53 16.18
CA TRP A 216 -9.11 4.62 15.08
C TRP A 216 -9.50 5.20 13.71
N ALA A 217 -10.73 5.65 13.57
CA ALA A 217 -11.27 6.15 12.32
C ALA A 217 -10.49 7.38 11.82
N GLN A 218 -10.25 8.35 12.71
CA GLN A 218 -9.50 9.57 12.36
C GLN A 218 -8.07 9.25 11.89
N ILE A 219 -7.31 8.51 12.70
CA ILE A 219 -5.91 8.18 12.37
C ILE A 219 -5.83 7.34 11.08
N TYR A 220 -6.74 6.37 10.91
CA TYR A 220 -6.77 5.53 9.71
C TYR A 220 -7.08 6.35 8.46
N ASN A 221 -8.12 7.18 8.48
CA ASN A 221 -8.53 8.00 7.34
C ASN A 221 -7.41 8.97 6.94
N ASP A 222 -6.80 9.64 7.92
CA ASP A 222 -5.65 10.52 7.69
C ASP A 222 -4.49 9.81 6.98
N VAL A 223 -4.13 8.60 7.45
CA VAL A 223 -3.05 7.81 6.85
C VAL A 223 -3.43 7.36 5.44
N MET A 224 -4.64 6.87 5.23
CA MET A 224 -5.12 6.37 3.94
C MET A 224 -5.17 7.47 2.88
N GLU A 225 -5.71 8.65 3.21
CA GLU A 225 -5.64 9.84 2.35
C GLU A 225 -4.19 10.21 2.04
N GLY A 226 -3.32 10.15 3.05
CA GLY A 226 -1.89 10.36 2.92
C GLY A 226 -1.20 9.38 1.96
N THR A 227 -1.63 8.13 1.86
CA THR A 227 -0.98 7.15 0.97
C THR A 227 -1.17 7.45 -0.52
N SER A 228 -2.20 8.23 -0.88
CA SER A 228 -2.61 8.49 -2.26
C SER A 228 -2.03 9.77 -2.86
N VAL A 229 -0.90 10.27 -2.36
CA VAL A 229 -0.27 11.52 -2.84
C VAL A 229 0.67 11.23 -4.03
N PRO A 230 0.35 11.72 -5.25
CA PRO A 230 1.10 11.36 -6.46
C PRO A 230 2.58 11.77 -6.43
N LEU A 231 2.89 12.91 -5.80
CA LEU A 231 4.26 13.43 -5.71
C LEU A 231 5.22 12.39 -5.12
N PHE A 232 4.84 11.75 -4.02
CA PHE A 232 5.68 10.76 -3.34
C PHE A 232 5.67 9.40 -4.04
N ALA A 233 4.59 9.05 -4.75
CA ALA A 233 4.55 7.85 -5.58
C ALA A 233 5.50 7.93 -6.79
N PHE A 234 5.57 9.08 -7.46
CA PHE A 234 6.49 9.27 -8.60
C PHE A 234 7.94 9.57 -8.18
N PHE A 235 8.12 10.17 -7.00
CA PHE A 235 9.43 10.59 -6.50
C PHE A 235 9.64 10.10 -5.05
N PRO A 236 9.76 8.78 -4.82
CA PRO A 236 9.94 8.22 -3.47
C PRO A 236 11.20 8.74 -2.76
N VAL A 237 12.21 9.19 -3.52
CA VAL A 237 13.42 9.83 -2.99
C VAL A 237 13.12 11.10 -2.17
N LEU A 238 12.02 11.80 -2.46
CA LEU A 238 11.58 12.97 -1.69
C LEU A 238 11.20 12.57 -0.26
N GLU A 239 10.53 11.43 -0.12
CA GLU A 239 10.13 10.89 1.17
C GLU A 239 11.33 10.31 1.92
N GLN A 240 12.26 9.67 1.21
CA GLN A 240 13.45 9.09 1.83
C GLN A 240 14.46 10.15 2.32
N ARG A 241 14.75 11.18 1.49
CA ARG A 241 15.87 12.11 1.73
C ARG A 241 15.45 13.52 2.11
N PHE A 242 14.25 13.93 1.71
CA PHE A 242 13.80 15.32 1.82
C PHE A 242 12.53 15.46 2.68
N LEU A 243 12.18 14.46 3.49
CA LEU A 243 10.98 14.49 4.34
C LEU A 243 10.95 15.71 5.28
N TRP A 244 12.12 16.21 5.68
CA TRP A 244 12.25 17.42 6.50
C TRP A 244 11.63 18.67 5.85
N ALA A 245 11.59 18.73 4.51
CA ALA A 245 11.01 19.84 3.75
C ALA A 245 9.47 19.76 3.64
N PHE A 246 8.85 18.66 4.08
CA PHE A 246 7.41 18.42 3.97
C PHE A 246 6.79 18.19 5.36
N PRO A 247 6.51 19.24 6.15
CA PRO A 247 5.99 19.10 7.52
C PRO A 247 4.69 18.29 7.62
N HIS A 248 3.77 18.49 6.68
CA HIS A 248 2.52 17.74 6.60
C HIS A 248 2.77 16.24 6.35
N ARG A 249 3.68 15.89 5.42
CA ARG A 249 4.06 14.49 5.16
C ARG A 249 4.73 13.85 6.37
N ARG A 250 5.59 14.60 7.07
CA ARG A 250 6.20 14.14 8.33
C ARG A 250 5.15 13.89 9.42
N ASN A 251 4.09 14.71 9.48
CA ASN A 251 2.98 14.47 10.40
C ASN A 251 2.22 13.18 10.06
N LEU A 252 1.99 12.88 8.78
CA LEU A 252 1.38 11.63 8.35
C LEU A 252 2.19 10.40 8.77
N HIS A 253 3.53 10.45 8.68
CA HIS A 253 4.39 9.40 9.23
C HIS A 253 4.22 9.21 10.74
N ARG A 254 4.05 10.29 11.50
CA ARG A 254 3.76 10.18 12.95
C ARG A 254 2.39 9.58 13.22
N LYS A 255 1.37 9.90 12.42
CA LYS A 255 0.05 9.27 12.51
C LYS A 255 0.14 7.77 12.17
N MET A 256 0.98 7.40 11.21
CA MET A 256 1.28 6.00 10.93
C MET A 256 1.96 5.30 12.12
N ASP A 257 2.91 5.93 12.80
CA ASP A 257 3.49 5.38 14.04
C ASP A 257 2.44 5.17 15.14
N GLN A 258 1.43 6.06 15.22
CA GLN A 258 0.31 5.90 16.15
C GLN A 258 -0.60 4.75 15.74
N LEU A 259 -0.88 4.60 14.44
CA LEU A 259 -1.66 3.49 13.91
C LEU A 259 -0.98 2.13 14.15
N ASP A 260 0.34 2.06 13.96
CA ASP A 260 1.13 0.85 14.25
C ASP A 260 1.06 0.47 15.74
N LYS A 261 1.11 1.46 16.65
CA LYS A 261 0.90 1.22 18.09
C LYS A 261 -0.48 0.66 18.38
N LEU A 262 -1.51 1.22 17.75
CA LEU A 262 -2.88 0.72 17.91
C LEU A 262 -3.03 -0.73 17.43
N PHE A 263 -2.43 -1.09 16.29
CA PHE A 263 -2.40 -2.50 15.84
C PHE A 263 -1.67 -3.41 16.83
N LYS A 264 -0.54 -2.96 17.40
CA LYS A 264 0.19 -3.72 18.43
C LYS A 264 -0.64 -3.92 19.70
N GLU A 265 -1.42 -2.92 20.12
CA GLU A 265 -2.34 -3.05 21.26
C GLU A 265 -3.41 -4.14 21.01
N VAL A 266 -3.93 -4.24 19.78
CA VAL A 266 -4.88 -5.32 19.41
C VAL A 266 -4.22 -6.69 19.49
N ILE A 267 -3.01 -6.82 18.94
CA ILE A 267 -2.24 -8.08 18.98
C ILE A 267 -1.96 -8.49 20.43
N GLU A 268 -1.53 -7.54 21.27
CA GLU A 268 -1.18 -7.82 22.66
C GLU A 268 -2.40 -8.25 23.49
N LYS A 269 -3.54 -7.56 23.35
CA LYS A 269 -4.80 -7.98 23.98
C LYS A 269 -5.22 -9.38 23.54
N LYS A 270 -5.04 -9.70 22.25
CA LYS A 270 -5.39 -11.02 21.74
C LYS A 270 -4.48 -12.13 22.27
N LYS A 271 -3.18 -11.87 22.42
CA LYS A 271 -2.24 -12.81 23.07
C LYS A 271 -2.65 -13.10 24.51
N GLN A 272 -2.96 -12.07 25.28
CA GLN A 272 -3.39 -12.21 26.68
C GLN A 272 -4.69 -13.02 26.79
N ALA A 273 -5.64 -12.83 25.87
CA ALA A 273 -6.87 -13.61 25.84
C ALA A 273 -6.60 -15.11 25.56
N ILE A 274 -5.71 -15.42 24.61
CA ILE A 274 -5.33 -16.81 24.30
C ILE A 274 -4.66 -17.48 25.52
N GLU A 275 -3.73 -16.79 26.18
CA GLU A 275 -3.06 -17.31 27.38
C GLU A 275 -4.06 -17.56 28.54
N GLN A 276 -5.06 -16.69 28.70
CA GLN A 276 -6.11 -16.87 29.70
C GLN A 276 -7.02 -18.06 29.38
N GLU A 277 -7.44 -18.23 28.12
CA GLU A 277 -8.25 -19.37 27.67
C GLU A 277 -7.50 -20.71 27.86
N GLU A 278 -6.19 -20.72 27.60
CA GLU A 278 -5.33 -21.88 27.86
C GLU A 278 -5.19 -22.18 29.36
N TYR A 279 -5.04 -21.16 30.20
CA TYR A 279 -4.94 -21.29 31.66
C TYR A 279 -6.24 -21.81 32.29
N GLU A 280 -7.38 -21.28 31.84
CA GLU A 280 -8.70 -21.64 32.34
C GLU A 280 -9.19 -23.00 31.81
N GLY A 281 -8.49 -23.58 30.83
CA GLY A 281 -8.88 -24.83 30.18
C GLY A 281 -10.21 -24.72 29.41
N THR A 282 -10.62 -23.49 29.08
CA THR A 282 -11.84 -23.14 28.34
C THR A 282 -11.64 -23.17 26.83
N SER A 283 -10.44 -23.56 26.36
CA SER A 283 -10.17 -23.81 24.94
C SER A 283 -11.03 -24.97 24.43
N GLU A 284 -12.26 -24.65 24.02
CA GLU A 284 -13.11 -25.57 23.30
C GLU A 284 -12.43 -25.88 21.96
N ALA A 285 -12.01 -27.13 21.78
CA ALA A 285 -11.37 -27.62 20.55
C ALA A 285 -12.24 -27.45 19.28
N ASP A 286 -13.49 -27.00 19.44
CA ASP A 286 -14.51 -26.88 18.40
C ASP A 286 -14.86 -25.41 18.04
N HIS A 287 -14.30 -24.42 18.75
CA HIS A 287 -14.49 -23.01 18.36
C HIS A 287 -13.60 -22.66 17.16
N GLU A 288 -14.21 -22.29 16.04
CA GLU A 288 -13.51 -21.89 14.80
C GLU A 288 -12.59 -20.68 15.08
N LYS A 289 -11.27 -20.92 15.17
CA LYS A 289 -10.26 -19.88 15.45
C LYS A 289 -10.30 -18.78 14.40
N ASP A 290 -10.24 -17.52 14.86
CA ASP A 290 -10.13 -16.37 13.96
C ASP A 290 -8.73 -16.23 13.36
N LEU A 291 -8.61 -15.34 12.37
CA LEU A 291 -7.37 -15.15 11.60
C LEU A 291 -6.22 -14.70 12.50
N LEU A 292 -6.46 -13.82 13.47
CA LEU A 292 -5.41 -13.32 14.35
C LEU A 292 -4.89 -14.40 15.29
N THR A 293 -5.79 -15.22 15.86
CA THR A 293 -5.41 -16.39 16.66
C THR A 293 -4.48 -17.32 15.87
N LEU A 294 -4.87 -17.71 14.64
CA LEU A 294 -4.06 -18.59 13.81
C LEU A 294 -2.66 -18.01 13.51
N MET A 295 -2.58 -16.70 13.27
CA MET A 295 -1.30 -16.03 13.01
C MET A 295 -0.41 -15.97 14.26
N ILE A 296 -0.99 -15.73 15.44
CA ILE A 296 -0.26 -15.71 16.72
C ILE A 296 0.29 -17.09 17.04
N GLU A 297 -0.55 -18.14 16.99
CA GLU A 297 -0.15 -19.52 17.29
C GLU A 297 0.95 -20.02 16.35
N ALA A 298 0.82 -19.73 15.04
CA ALA A 298 1.85 -20.09 14.07
C ALA A 298 3.18 -19.40 14.36
N ASN A 299 3.16 -18.15 14.82
CA ASN A 299 4.37 -17.42 15.19
C ASN A 299 5.02 -18.00 16.45
N LEU A 300 4.23 -18.32 17.48
CA LEU A 300 4.73 -18.96 18.72
C LEU A 300 5.36 -20.33 18.41
N THR A 301 4.69 -21.13 17.59
CA THR A 301 5.18 -22.45 17.14
C THR A 301 6.52 -22.35 16.40
N GLU A 302 6.68 -21.33 15.54
CA GLU A 302 7.96 -21.05 14.87
C GLU A 302 9.06 -20.63 15.87
N GLN A 303 8.74 -19.80 16.89
CA GLN A 303 9.70 -19.37 17.91
C GLN A 303 10.18 -20.51 18.80
N GLU A 304 9.32 -21.50 19.08
CA GLU A 304 9.65 -22.71 19.83
C GLU A 304 10.52 -23.71 19.05
N GLY A 305 10.87 -23.41 17.78
CA GLY A 305 11.67 -24.31 16.94
C GLY A 305 10.89 -25.51 16.40
N LYS A 306 9.56 -25.54 16.58
CA LYS A 306 8.65 -26.59 16.07
C LYS A 306 8.12 -26.22 14.68
N GLY A 307 9.01 -25.78 13.79
CA GLY A 307 8.65 -25.19 12.49
C GLY A 307 7.60 -25.99 11.68
N LEU A 308 6.77 -25.26 10.94
CA LEU A 308 5.68 -25.75 10.06
C LEU A 308 6.12 -26.34 8.72
#